data_AF-A0A537SAL9-F1
#
_entry.id   AF-A0A537SAL9-F1
#
_cell.length_a   1.000
_cell.length_b   1.000
_cell.length_c   1.000
_cell.angle_alpha   90.00
_cell.angle_beta   90.00
_cell.angle_gamma   90.00
#
_symmetry.space_group_name_H-M   'P 1'
#
loop_
_entity.id
_entity.type
_entity.pdbx_description
1 polymer ?
#
loop_
_entity_poly.entity_id
_entity_poly.type
_entity_poly.pdbx_seq_one_letter_code
_entity_poly.pdbx_strand_id
1 'polypeptide(L)'
;EKAEALDRFFVDMPPGSAPDPHLLGDFVVSGERTLGELALIYGVPVDEEDAKLTLADYFDVHLDHAPNEGATLDLDSIVLVARSISGGRVNV
;
A
#
# COMPACT_ATOMS: atom_id res chain seq x y z
N GLU A 1 -24.44 10.33 37.01
CA GLU A 1 -23.28 11.05 36.45
C GLU A 1 -22.52 10.18 35.44
N LYS A 2 -22.51 10.51 34.14
CA LYS A 2 -21.74 9.80 33.08
C LYS A 2 -21.25 10.71 31.93
N ALA A 3 -21.51 12.01 32.02
CA ALA A 3 -21.21 12.97 30.96
C ALA A 3 -19.83 13.65 31.12
N GLU A 4 -19.32 13.77 32.36
CA GLU A 4 -18.05 14.45 32.66
C GLU A 4 -16.80 13.70 32.18
N ALA A 5 -16.94 12.41 31.83
CA ALA A 5 -15.83 11.60 31.30
C ALA A 5 -15.53 11.89 29.82
N LEU A 6 -16.45 12.54 29.10
CA LEU A 6 -16.31 12.80 27.67
C LEU A 6 -15.61 14.13 27.36
N ASP A 7 -15.61 15.07 28.30
CA ASP A 7 -15.04 16.42 28.14
C ASP A 7 -13.53 16.41 27.79
N ARG A 8 -12.82 15.36 28.21
CA ARG A 8 -11.40 15.15 27.89
C ARG A 8 -11.13 14.73 26.44
N PHE A 9 -12.15 14.29 25.70
CA PHE A 9 -12.04 13.96 24.26
C PHE A 9 -12.40 15.15 23.35
N PHE A 10 -12.93 16.24 23.91
CA PHE A 10 -13.28 17.47 23.17
C PHE A 10 -12.23 18.58 23.34
N VAL A 11 -11.06 18.27 23.90
CA VAL A 11 -9.90 19.17 23.87
C VAL A 11 -9.45 19.29 22.42
N ASP A 12 -9.16 20.52 21.96
CA ASP A 12 -8.47 20.82 20.71
C ASP A 12 -7.11 20.09 20.72
N MET A 13 -7.14 18.82 20.32
CA MET A 13 -5.95 18.01 20.14
C MET A 13 -5.28 18.60 18.89
N PRO A 14 -4.07 19.17 18.99
CA PRO A 14 -3.35 19.57 17.80
C PRO A 14 -3.28 18.34 16.89
N PRO A 15 -3.45 18.50 15.56
CA PRO A 15 -3.40 17.36 14.66
C PRO A 15 -2.14 16.58 14.99
N GLY A 16 -2.31 15.34 15.45
CA GLY A 16 -1.19 14.48 15.75
C GLY A 16 -0.30 14.45 14.51
N SER A 17 1.02 14.50 14.70
CA SER A 17 1.94 14.31 13.58
C SER A 17 1.48 13.08 12.79
N ALA A 18 1.40 13.22 11.46
CA ALA A 18 1.05 12.10 10.60
C ALA A 18 1.90 10.89 11.03
N PRO A 19 1.29 9.70 11.23
CA PRO A 19 2.04 8.52 11.60
C PRO A 19 3.14 8.33 10.56
N ASP A 20 4.37 8.09 11.04
CA ASP A 20 5.50 7.87 10.15
C ASP A 20 5.18 6.66 9.26
N PRO A 21 5.07 6.82 7.93
CA PRO A 21 4.55 5.77 7.05
C PRO A 21 5.41 4.51 7.09
N HIS A 22 6.68 4.61 7.51
CA HIS A 22 7.59 3.48 7.70
C HIS A 22 7.32 2.67 8.98
N LEU A 23 6.43 3.12 9.87
CA LEU A 23 6.02 2.37 11.06
C LEU A 23 4.85 1.41 10.79
N LEU A 24 4.19 1.54 9.64
CA LEU A 24 3.32 0.49 9.11
C LEU A 24 4.26 -0.60 8.60
N GLY A 25 4.32 -1.74 9.30
CA GLY A 25 5.28 -2.81 9.00
C GLY A 25 5.19 -3.34 7.56
N ASP A 26 6.16 -4.15 7.14
CA ASP A 26 6.12 -4.80 5.84
C ASP A 26 4.96 -5.80 5.76
N PHE A 27 4.01 -5.54 4.86
CA PHE A 27 2.93 -6.46 4.56
C PHE A 27 3.26 -7.23 3.29
N VAL A 28 3.10 -8.54 3.39
CA VAL A 28 3.32 -9.45 2.29
C VAL A 28 1.99 -9.76 1.63
N VAL A 29 1.89 -9.49 0.32
CA VAL A 29 0.67 -9.69 -0.46
C VAL A 29 0.99 -10.57 -1.66
N SER A 30 0.07 -11.44 -2.04
CA SER A 30 0.25 -12.27 -3.24
C SER A 30 0.16 -11.43 -4.51
N GLY A 31 1.07 -11.69 -5.46
CA GLY A 31 1.14 -11.05 -6.78
C GLY A 31 -0.14 -11.20 -7.62
N GLU A 32 -0.98 -12.18 -7.30
CA GLU A 32 -2.26 -12.47 -7.99
C GLU A 32 -3.40 -11.52 -7.56
N ARG A 33 -3.21 -10.71 -6.51
CA ARG A 33 -4.19 -9.72 -6.08
C ARG A 33 -4.19 -8.51 -7.00
N THR A 34 -5.33 -7.84 -7.09
CA THR A 34 -5.44 -6.65 -7.91
C THR A 34 -4.86 -5.42 -7.22
N LEU A 35 -4.34 -4.46 -8.00
CA LEU A 35 -3.87 -3.18 -7.49
C LEU A 35 -5.00 -2.40 -6.81
N GLY A 36 -6.23 -2.49 -7.35
CA GLY A 36 -7.41 -1.83 -6.78
C GLY A 36 -7.78 -2.34 -5.38
N GLU A 37 -7.66 -3.65 -5.11
CA GLU A 37 -7.87 -4.19 -3.77
C GLU A 37 -6.90 -3.60 -2.76
N LEU A 38 -5.62 -3.48 -3.14
CA LEU A 38 -4.59 -2.87 -2.30
C LEU A 38 -4.85 -1.39 -2.08
N ALA A 39 -5.20 -0.68 -3.16
CA ALA A 39 -5.47 0.76 -3.14
C ALA A 39 -6.61 1.12 -2.17
N LEU A 40 -7.69 0.31 -2.15
CA LEU A 40 -8.81 0.49 -1.23
C LEU A 40 -8.42 0.31 0.25
N ILE A 41 -7.50 -0.62 0.54
CA ILE A 41 -7.05 -0.89 1.92
C ILE A 41 -6.19 0.27 2.44
N TYR A 42 -5.27 0.75 1.61
CA TYR A 42 -4.33 1.82 1.99
C TYR A 42 -4.86 3.23 1.72
N GLY A 43 -6.01 3.36 1.05
CA GLY A 43 -6.60 4.65 0.71
C GLY A 43 -5.80 5.44 -0.32
N VAL A 44 -5.01 4.76 -1.15
CA VAL A 44 -4.19 5.40 -2.20
C VAL A 44 -4.98 5.51 -3.52
N PRO A 45 -4.86 6.64 -4.23
CA PRO A 45 -5.49 6.79 -5.53
C PRO A 45 -4.75 5.94 -6.58
N VAL A 46 -5.50 5.28 -7.45
CA VAL A 46 -4.98 4.53 -8.61
C VAL A 46 -5.88 4.76 -9.82
N ASP A 47 -5.31 4.78 -11.02
CA ASP A 47 -6.07 4.88 -12.27
C ASP A 47 -6.97 3.65 -12.48
N GLU A 48 -8.12 3.84 -13.11
CA GLU A 48 -9.10 2.75 -13.34
C GLU A 48 -8.59 1.63 -14.25
N GLU A 49 -7.59 1.92 -15.08
CA GLU A 49 -6.94 0.93 -15.94
C GLU A 49 -5.99 0.06 -15.11
N ASP A 50 -5.17 0.69 -14.26
CA ASP A 50 -4.21 0.00 -13.39
C ASP A 50 -4.90 -0.75 -12.25
N ALA A 51 -6.02 -0.25 -11.73
CA ALA A 51 -6.78 -0.87 -10.65
C ALA A 51 -7.21 -2.32 -10.97
N LYS A 52 -7.33 -2.66 -12.27
CA LYS A 52 -7.73 -3.98 -12.76
C LYS A 52 -6.56 -4.95 -12.91
N LEU A 53 -5.33 -4.44 -12.91
CA LEU A 53 -4.13 -5.25 -13.05
C LEU A 53 -3.87 -6.03 -11.76
N THR A 54 -3.33 -7.24 -11.92
CA THR A 54 -2.71 -7.94 -10.80
C THR A 54 -1.44 -7.18 -10.39
N LEU A 55 -0.98 -7.33 -9.15
CA LEU A 55 0.29 -6.74 -8.71
C LEU A 55 1.44 -7.24 -9.60
N ALA A 56 1.42 -8.52 -9.99
CA ALA A 56 2.40 -9.08 -10.92
C ALA A 56 2.38 -8.39 -12.28
N ASP A 57 1.20 -8.22 -12.89
CA ASP A 57 1.07 -7.55 -14.19
C ASP A 57 1.40 -6.06 -14.09
N TYR A 58 1.09 -5.40 -12.97
CA TYR A 58 1.48 -4.01 -12.73
C TYR A 58 3.00 -3.84 -12.73
N PHE A 59 3.73 -4.74 -12.07
CA PHE A 59 5.20 -4.79 -12.13
C PHE A 59 5.73 -5.05 -13.55
N ASP A 60 5.11 -5.98 -14.29
CA ASP A 60 5.52 -6.29 -15.68
C ASP A 60 5.34 -5.09 -16.63
N VAL A 61 4.30 -4.27 -16.43
CA VAL A 61 4.01 -3.10 -17.27
C VAL A 61 4.86 -1.88 -16.90
N HIS A 62 5.15 -1.69 -15.62
CA HIS A 62 5.78 -0.46 -15.12
C HIS A 62 7.29 -0.56 -14.91
N LEU A 63 7.87 -1.76 -15.00
CA LEU A 63 9.33 -1.90 -15.05
C LEU A 63 9.84 -1.90 -16.48
N ASP A 64 10.84 -1.05 -16.77
CA ASP A 64 11.60 -1.06 -18.05
C ASP A 64 12.38 -2.36 -18.28
N HIS A 65 12.46 -3.23 -17.27
CA HIS A 65 13.20 -4.49 -17.29
C HIS A 65 12.40 -5.61 -16.61
N ALA A 66 12.83 -6.86 -16.83
CA ALA A 66 12.25 -8.00 -16.13
C ALA A 66 12.31 -7.80 -14.60
N PRO A 67 11.26 -8.17 -13.85
CA PRO A 67 11.22 -7.99 -12.41
C PRO A 67 12.31 -8.83 -11.72
N ASN A 68 13.01 -8.21 -10.77
CA ASN A 68 14.00 -8.84 -9.91
C ASN A 68 13.63 -8.63 -8.44
N GLU A 69 14.13 -9.49 -7.55
CA GLU A 69 13.90 -9.35 -6.12
C GLU A 69 14.47 -8.02 -5.61
N GLY A 70 13.66 -7.27 -4.89
CA GLY A 70 13.97 -5.92 -4.42
C GLY A 70 13.58 -4.80 -5.39
N ALA A 71 13.03 -5.11 -6.57
CA ALA A 71 12.48 -4.09 -7.46
C ALA A 71 11.33 -3.33 -6.77
N THR A 72 11.30 -2.02 -6.93
CA THR A 72 10.34 -1.14 -6.27
C THR A 72 9.53 -0.33 -7.26
N LEU A 73 8.24 -0.14 -6.96
CA LEU A 73 7.37 0.80 -7.64
C LEU A 73 6.68 1.69 -6.61
N ASP A 74 6.76 3.00 -6.80
CA ASP A 74 6.07 3.97 -5.96
C ASP A 74 4.57 3.96 -6.28
N LEU A 75 3.73 3.86 -5.25
CA LEU A 75 2.28 3.92 -5.35
C LEU A 75 1.75 4.97 -4.35
N ASP A 76 1.79 6.23 -4.78
CA ASP A 76 1.44 7.40 -3.97
C ASP A 76 2.25 7.45 -2.66
N SER A 77 1.63 7.09 -1.54
CA SER A 77 2.20 7.13 -0.19
C SER A 77 2.76 5.78 0.28
N ILE A 78 2.64 4.71 -0.53
CA ILE A 78 3.23 3.40 -0.25
C ILE A 78 4.22 3.00 -1.34
N VAL A 79 5.12 2.07 -1.02
CA VAL A 79 6.07 1.50 -1.98
C VAL A 79 5.77 0.02 -2.13
N LEU A 80 5.58 -0.43 -3.36
CA LEU A 80 5.50 -1.84 -3.69
C LEU A 80 6.91 -2.38 -3.84
N VAL A 81 7.21 -3.51 -3.21
CA VAL A 81 8.52 -4.15 -3.27
C VAL A 81 8.34 -5.60 -3.70
N ALA A 82 8.98 -6.01 -4.80
CA ALA A 82 9.00 -7.39 -5.24
C ALA A 82 9.88 -8.22 -4.28
N ARG A 83 9.27 -9.00 -3.39
CA ARG A 83 9.98 -9.79 -2.38
C ARG A 83 10.36 -11.17 -2.88
N SER A 84 9.60 -11.75 -3.81
CA SER A 84 9.95 -13.03 -4.44
C SER A 84 9.47 -13.11 -5.89
N ILE A 85 10.33 -13.66 -6.75
CA ILE A 85 10.04 -13.91 -8.16
C ILE A 85 9.84 -15.42 -8.40
N SER A 86 8.77 -15.80 -9.08
CA SER A 86 8.50 -17.18 -9.48
C SER A 86 7.97 -17.22 -10.91
N GLY A 87 8.51 -18.11 -11.74
CA GLY A 87 8.12 -18.19 -13.15
C GLY A 87 8.42 -16.93 -13.97
N GLY A 88 9.33 -16.07 -13.50
CA GLY A 88 9.64 -14.78 -14.13
C GLY A 88 8.70 -13.64 -13.75
N ARG A 89 7.81 -13.83 -12.77
CA ARG A 89 6.83 -12.84 -12.30
C ARG A 89 6.92 -12.62 -10.80
N VAL A 90 6.48 -11.45 -10.34
CA VAL A 90 6.32 -11.16 -8.91
C VAL A 90 5.24 -12.06 -8.32
N ASN A 91 5.56 -12.77 -7.25
CA ASN A 91 4.64 -13.65 -6.54
C ASN A 91 4.29 -13.12 -5.15
N VAL A 92 5.24 -12.44 -4.51
CA VAL A 92 5.21 -12.01 -3.12
C VAL A 92 5.97 -10.70 -2.97
#